data_AF-A0A957R013-F1
#
_entry.id   AF-A0A957R013-F1
#
_cell.length_a   1.000
_cell.length_b   1.000
_cell.length_c   1.000
_cell.angle_alpha   90.00
_cell.angle_beta   90.00
_cell.angle_gamma   90.00
#
_symmetry.space_group_name_H-M   'P 1'
#
loop_
_entity.id
_entity.type
_entity.pdbx_description
1 polymer ?
#
loop_
_entity_poly.entity_id
_entity_poly.type
_entity_poly.pdbx_seq_one_letter_code
_entity_poly.pdbx_strand_id
1 'polypeptide(L)'
;MTIIEELIVLGQEIAAAGLVQGAGGNLSYREDEQLLVSRSGVWLGRLTPADFLPVALDEPREQLLARDPRPTSETSMHQVA
;
A
#
# COMPACT_ATOMS: atom_id res chain seq x y z
N MET A 1 -0.38 -19.16 -1.87
CA MET A 1 -0.69 -17.73 -2.08
C MET A 1 0.54 -16.94 -1.68
N THR A 2 0.91 -15.95 -2.47
CA THR A 2 1.93 -14.96 -2.09
C THR A 2 1.29 -13.88 -1.21
N ILE A 3 2.10 -13.13 -0.46
CA ILE A 3 1.59 -12.03 0.35
C ILE A 3 0.87 -10.96 -0.49
N ILE A 4 1.34 -10.71 -1.73
CA ILE A 4 0.67 -9.79 -2.66
C ILE A 4 -0.71 -10.30 -3.03
N GLU A 5 -0.86 -11.60 -3.30
CA GLU A 5 -2.17 -12.20 -3.60
C GLU A 5 -3.13 -12.07 -2.41
N GLU A 6 -2.63 -12.27 -1.18
CA GLU A 6 -3.41 -12.08 0.05
C GLU A 6 -3.87 -10.64 0.23
N LEU A 7 -2.99 -9.66 0.00
CA LEU A 7 -3.34 -8.24 0.07
C LEU A 7 -4.35 -7.82 -1.00
N ILE A 8 -4.29 -8.41 -2.20
CA ILE A 8 -5.28 -8.15 -3.26
C ILE A 8 -6.66 -8.66 -2.84
N VAL A 9 -6.73 -9.88 -2.30
CA VAL A 9 -7.98 -10.45 -1.78
C VAL A 9 -8.53 -9.61 -0.63
N LEU A 10 -7.68 -9.23 0.33
CA LEU A 10 -8.06 -8.36 1.44
C LEU A 10 -8.60 -7.00 0.94
N GLY A 11 -7.97 -6.40 -0.06
CA GLY A 11 -8.44 -5.15 -0.67
C GLY A 11 -9.84 -5.28 -1.30
N GLN A 12 -10.14 -6.42 -1.91
CA GLN A 12 -11.47 -6.73 -2.44
C GLN A 12 -12.50 -6.89 -1.33
N GLU A 13 -12.15 -7.59 -0.25
CA GLU A 13 -13.03 -7.79 0.92
C GLU A 13 -13.35 -6.47 1.63
N ILE A 14 -12.35 -5.62 1.87
CA ILE A 14 -12.52 -4.30 2.49
C ILE A 14 -13.45 -3.41 1.64
N ALA A 15 -13.25 -3.41 0.31
CA ALA A 15 -14.10 -2.66 -0.60
C ALA A 15 -15.53 -3.22 -0.65
N ALA A 16 -15.70 -4.54 -0.69
CA ALA A 16 -17.00 -5.21 -0.68
C ALA A 16 -17.78 -4.96 0.62
N ALA A 17 -17.07 -4.82 1.75
CA ALA A 17 -17.63 -4.45 3.04
C ALA A 17 -18.03 -2.96 3.15
N GLY A 18 -17.73 -2.14 2.14
CA GLY A 18 -18.07 -0.71 2.13
C GLY A 18 -17.21 0.15 3.07
N LEU A 19 -16.08 -0.37 3.54
CA LEU A 19 -15.17 0.34 4.45
C LEU A 19 -14.38 1.45 3.73
N VAL A 20 -14.27 1.35 2.40
CA VAL A 20 -13.60 2.33 1.55
C VAL A 20 -14.43 2.61 0.30
N GLN A 21 -14.28 3.80 -0.26
CA GLN A 21 -14.92 4.21 -1.51
C GLN A 21 -13.91 4.86 -2.44
N GLY A 22 -13.92 4.45 -3.72
CA GLY A 22 -12.99 4.97 -4.73
C GLY A 22 -11.53 4.69 -4.36
N ALA A 23 -10.69 5.73 -4.37
CA ALA A 23 -9.27 5.66 -4.01
C ALA A 23 -9.00 5.94 -2.53
N GLY A 24 -10.00 5.81 -1.65
CA GLY A 24 -9.83 5.92 -0.21
C GLY A 24 -9.15 4.68 0.40
N GLY A 25 -8.32 4.90 1.41
CA GLY A 25 -7.59 3.83 2.10
C GLY A 25 -6.29 3.40 1.41
N ASN A 26 -5.51 2.57 2.11
CA ASN A 26 -4.29 1.94 1.61
C ASN A 26 -4.04 0.63 2.38
N LEU A 27 -3.15 -0.19 1.84
CA LEU A 27 -2.69 -1.42 2.49
C LEU A 27 -1.18 -1.40 2.61
N SER A 28 -0.70 -2.02 3.68
CA SER A 28 0.71 -2.32 3.86
C SER A 28 0.92 -3.70 4.45
N TYR A 29 2.10 -4.26 4.19
CA TYR A 29 2.62 -5.45 4.86
C TYR A 29 4.07 -5.19 5.22
N ARG A 30 4.44 -5.52 6.47
CA ARG A 30 5.81 -5.35 6.98
C ARG A 30 6.53 -6.69 7.01
N GLU A 31 7.73 -6.70 6.45
CA GLU A 31 8.66 -7.82 6.52
C GLU A 31 10.03 -7.26 6.88
N ASP A 32 10.48 -7.55 8.11
CA ASP A 32 11.74 -7.04 8.67
C ASP A 32 11.91 -5.52 8.51
N GLU A 33 12.91 -5.10 7.72
CA GLU A 33 13.26 -3.70 7.47
C GLU A 33 12.56 -3.08 6.24
N GLN A 34 11.57 -3.79 5.69
CA GLN A 34 10.84 -3.37 4.51
C GLN A 34 9.33 -3.36 4.72
N LEU A 35 8.66 -2.51 3.94
CA LEU A 35 7.22 -2.43 3.80
C LEU A 35 6.86 -2.62 2.33
N LEU A 36 5.89 -3.49 2.06
CA LEU A 36 5.11 -3.44 0.84
C LEU A 36 3.92 -2.53 1.08
N VAL A 37 3.80 -1.43 0.35
CA VAL A 37 2.70 -0.48 0.50
C VAL A 37 2.00 -0.21 -0.82
N SER A 38 0.67 -0.05 -0.80
CA SER A 38 -0.08 0.32 -2.00
C SER A 38 0.34 1.70 -2.51
N ARG A 39 0.46 1.87 -3.82
CA ARG A 39 0.75 3.16 -4.47
C ARG A 39 -0.40 4.15 -4.33
N SER A 40 -0.09 5.43 -4.42
CA SER A 40 -1.06 6.51 -4.35
C SER A 40 -2.15 6.40 -5.43
N GLY A 41 -3.41 6.61 -5.04
CA GLY A 41 -4.55 6.77 -5.95
C GLY A 41 -5.19 5.48 -6.47
N VAL A 42 -4.78 4.31 -5.98
CA VAL A 42 -5.39 3.02 -6.34
C VAL A 42 -6.67 2.76 -5.57
N TRP A 43 -7.51 1.89 -6.12
CA TRP A 43 -8.74 1.44 -5.47
C TRP A 43 -8.48 0.07 -4.87
N LEU A 44 -8.70 -0.10 -3.57
CA LEU A 44 -8.37 -1.36 -2.89
C LEU A 44 -9.10 -2.58 -3.50
N GLY A 45 -10.32 -2.39 -3.99
CA GLY A 45 -11.07 -3.45 -4.68
C GLY A 45 -10.59 -3.79 -6.09
N ARG A 46 -9.54 -3.14 -6.60
CA ARG A 46 -9.01 -3.31 -7.97
C ARG A 46 -7.48 -3.44 -8.02
N LEU A 47 -6.86 -3.83 -6.90
CA LEU A 47 -5.41 -3.94 -6.79
C LEU A 47 -4.85 -5.01 -7.75
N THR A 48 -3.67 -4.72 -8.26
CA THR A 48 -2.82 -5.62 -9.03
C THR A 48 -1.45 -5.70 -8.36
N PRO A 49 -0.61 -6.71 -8.69
CA PRO A 49 0.74 -6.79 -8.15
C PRO A 49 1.59 -5.52 -8.37
N ALA A 50 1.38 -4.82 -9.49
CA ALA A 50 2.10 -3.58 -9.81
C ALA A 50 1.70 -2.38 -8.93
N ASP A 51 0.64 -2.51 -8.13
CA ASP A 51 0.19 -1.46 -7.23
C ASP A 51 0.88 -1.50 -5.86
N PHE A 52 1.72 -2.51 -5.58
CA PHE A 52 2.50 -2.60 -4.33
C PHE A 52 3.94 -2.19 -4.57
N LEU A 53 4.43 -1.28 -3.72
CA LEU A 53 5.77 -0.72 -3.81
C LEU A 53 6.56 -1.08 -2.56
N PRO A 54 7.78 -1.63 -2.70
CA PRO A 54 8.66 -1.83 -1.56
C PRO A 54 9.22 -0.49 -1.10
N VAL A 55 9.20 -0.27 0.21
CA VAL A 55 9.69 0.94 0.90
C VAL A 55 10.55 0.48 2.08
N ALA A 56 11.74 1.06 2.24
CA ALA A 56 12.54 0.82 3.44
C ALA A 56 11.94 1.56 4.65
N LEU A 57 12.05 0.97 5.84
CA LEU A 57 11.52 1.59 7.06
C LEU A 57 12.11 2.96 7.37
N ASP A 58 13.36 3.18 6.98
CA ASP A 58 14.11 4.42 7.19
C ASP A 58 14.12 5.33 5.95
N GLU A 59 13.38 4.98 4.88
CA GLU A 59 13.34 5.79 3.66
C GLU A 59 12.75 7.18 3.95
N PRO A 60 13.51 8.27 3.72
CA PRO A 60 13.04 9.62 4.04
C PRO A 60 11.81 10.01 3.23
N ARG A 61 10.92 10.78 3.86
CA ARG A 61 9.67 11.25 3.24
C ARG A 61 9.90 12.00 1.93
N GLU A 62 10.96 12.79 1.83
CA GLU A 62 11.29 13.53 0.62
C GLU A 62 11.61 12.60 -0.56
N GLN A 63 12.25 11.46 -0.29
CA GLN A 63 12.54 10.43 -1.30
C GLN A 63 11.27 9.72 -1.72
N LEU A 64 10.41 9.34 -0.77
CA LEU A 64 9.10 8.74 -1.05
C LEU A 64 8.24 9.63 -1.93
N LEU A 65 8.23 10.94 -1.69
CA LEU A 65 7.46 11.91 -2.48
C LEU A 65 7.99 12.09 -3.91
N ALA A 66 9.27 11.79 -4.16
CA ALA A 66 9.91 11.90 -5.46
C ALA A 66 9.77 10.63 -6.33
N ARG A 67 9.24 9.53 -5.79
CA ARG A 67 9.04 8.27 -6.53
C ARG A 67 7.95 8.37 -7.59
N ASP A 68 8.14 7.62 -8.68
CA ASP A 68 7.14 7.34 -9.70
C ASP A 68 7.18 5.84 -10.09
N PRO A 69 6.13 5.04 -9.83
CA PRO A 69 4.92 5.42 -9.10
C PRO A 69 5.20 5.75 -7.63
N ARG A 70 4.43 6.70 -7.10
CA ARG A 70 4.55 7.16 -5.72
C ARG A 70 3.77 6.26 -4.75
N PRO A 71 4.33 5.87 -3.58
CA PRO A 71 3.57 5.16 -2.54
C PRO A 71 2.46 6.05 -1.93
N THR A 72 1.56 5.48 -1.13
CA THR A 72 0.52 6.28 -0.43
C THR A 72 1.12 7.45 0.34
N SER A 73 0.41 8.59 0.41
CA SER A 73 0.84 9.75 1.22
C SER A 73 0.95 9.44 2.71
N GLU A 74 0.35 8.34 3.16
CA GLU A 74 0.35 7.88 4.55
C GLU A 74 1.52 6.91 4.86
N THR A 75 2.48 6.73 3.95
CA THR A 75 3.60 5.78 4.12
C THR A 75 4.39 6.01 5.41
N SER A 76 4.59 7.27 5.82
CA SER A 76 5.30 7.59 7.07
C SER A 76 4.58 7.08 8.32
N MET A 77 3.25 6.92 8.28
CA MET A 77 2.50 6.29 9.38
C MET A 77 2.74 4.78 9.41
N HIS A 78 2.90 4.14 8.25
CA HIS A 78 3.21 2.71 8.15
C HIS A 78 4.64 2.37 8.57
N GLN A 79 5.62 3.26 8.33
CA GLN A 79 7.02 3.07 8.74
C GLN A 79 7.20 2.92 10.27
N VAL A 80 6.27 3.48 11.05
CA VAL A 80 6.31 3.46 12.52
C VAL A 80 5.30 2.52 13.18
N ALA A 81 4.49 1.80 12.38
CA ALA A 81 3.39 0.95 12.85
C ALA A 81 3.84 -0.38 13.47
#